data_AF-A0A7S0KII6-F1
#
_entry.id   AF-A0A7S0KII6-F1
#
_cell.length_a   1.000
_cell.length_b   1.000
_cell.length_c   1.000
_cell.angle_alpha   90.00
_cell.angle_beta   90.00
_cell.angle_gamma   90.00
#
_symmetry.space_group_name_H-M   'P 1'
#
loop_
_entity.id
_entity.type
_entity.pdbx_description
1 polymer ?
#
loop_
_entity_poly.entity_id
_entity_poly.type
_entity_poly.pdbx_seq_one_letter_code
_entity_poly.pdbx_strand_id
1 'polypeptide(L)'
;KAEAAGEEANDPLDDSRRLGAAADASPALSRPLRVLRDGLAVVRAALVAADAVDDGGKSCVQSATRVVAAAVRDVILRQVVLGNKAGFTRTGATHFRADVDAVRACFGPFLRRAENYLGPLTECGVLLNLDASDARAFVAAVDAELRADFVQSQSSSSSSSSRGVERNPALASGSAGAAVERLREAHGVHRLTASQVARVLSKRSDAGRGGGS
;
A
#
# COMPACT_ATOMS: atom_id res chain seq x y z
N LYS A 1 -46.41 -22.41 -16.54
CA LYS A 1 -46.36 -20.98 -16.16
C LYS A 1 -45.85 -20.95 -14.71
N ALA A 2 -44.73 -20.23 -14.48
CA ALA A 2 -43.95 -20.01 -13.24
C ALA A 2 -43.19 -21.25 -12.68
N GLU A 3 -41.85 -21.35 -12.74
CA GLU A 3 -40.76 -20.62 -12.02
C GLU A 3 -40.69 -21.00 -10.52
N ALA A 4 -39.71 -21.76 -10.04
CA ALA A 4 -38.27 -21.51 -9.85
C ALA A 4 -37.97 -21.26 -8.35
N ALA A 5 -37.18 -22.14 -7.74
CA ALA A 5 -36.33 -21.82 -6.59
C ALA A 5 -35.21 -22.86 -6.57
N GLY A 6 -34.13 -22.56 -7.28
CA GLY A 6 -32.87 -23.29 -7.15
C GLY A 6 -32.26 -22.97 -5.79
N GLU A 7 -31.99 -24.00 -5.01
CA GLU A 7 -31.05 -23.94 -3.90
C GLU A 7 -29.66 -23.68 -4.49
N GLU A 8 -29.19 -22.44 -4.42
CA GLU A 8 -27.77 -22.14 -4.59
C GLU A 8 -27.01 -22.75 -3.41
N ALA A 9 -26.53 -23.98 -3.64
CA ALA A 9 -25.56 -24.64 -2.81
C ALA A 9 -24.34 -23.72 -2.64
N ASN A 10 -24.02 -23.40 -1.38
CA ASN A 10 -22.74 -22.81 -0.99
C ASN A 10 -21.61 -23.66 -1.61
N ASP A 11 -20.91 -23.11 -2.59
CA ASP A 11 -19.82 -23.78 -3.29
C ASP A 11 -18.56 -23.79 -2.39
N PRO A 12 -18.09 -24.96 -1.90
CA PRO A 12 -16.91 -25.07 -1.01
C PRO A 12 -15.58 -24.74 -1.72
N LEU A 13 -15.62 -24.41 -3.01
CA LEU A 13 -14.43 -24.05 -3.79
C LEU A 13 -13.89 -22.63 -3.49
N ASP A 14 -14.66 -21.74 -2.85
CA ASP A 14 -14.19 -20.38 -2.49
C ASP A 14 -13.28 -20.35 -1.22
N ASP A 15 -13.25 -21.43 -0.43
CA ASP A 15 -12.34 -21.55 0.72
C ASP A 15 -10.91 -21.94 0.32
N SER A 16 -10.75 -22.62 -0.82
CA SER A 16 -9.45 -23.12 -1.29
C SER A 16 -8.53 -21.99 -1.76
N ARG A 17 -9.08 -20.93 -2.38
CA ARG A 17 -8.31 -19.73 -2.78
C ARG A 17 -7.92 -18.87 -1.57
N ARG A 18 -8.69 -18.92 -0.48
CA ARG A 18 -8.43 -18.16 0.76
C ARG A 18 -7.35 -18.80 1.63
N LEU A 19 -7.21 -20.13 1.56
CA LEU A 19 -6.14 -20.87 2.25
C LEU A 19 -4.78 -20.75 1.55
N GLY A 20 -4.75 -20.61 0.22
CA GLY A 20 -3.51 -20.50 -0.56
C GLY A 20 -2.61 -19.32 -0.13
N ALA A 21 -3.20 -18.13 0.07
CA ALA A 21 -2.44 -16.96 0.50
C ALA A 21 -1.84 -17.09 1.92
N ALA A 22 -2.48 -17.87 2.79
CA ALA A 22 -1.98 -18.10 4.15
C ALA A 22 -0.86 -19.17 4.21
N ALA A 23 -0.80 -20.07 3.23
CA ALA A 23 0.23 -21.10 3.14
C ALA A 23 1.59 -20.53 2.71
N ASP A 24 1.59 -19.47 1.91
CA ASP A 24 2.80 -18.81 1.39
C ASP A 24 3.33 -17.68 2.30
N ALA A 25 2.62 -17.38 3.39
CA ALA A 25 3.04 -16.39 4.36
C ALA A 25 4.28 -16.84 5.14
N SER A 26 5.11 -15.89 5.53
CA SER A 26 6.26 -16.13 6.40
C SER A 26 5.82 -16.85 7.69
N PRO A 27 6.58 -17.85 8.17
CA PRO A 27 6.20 -18.63 9.35
C PRO A 27 5.91 -17.77 10.60
N ALA A 28 6.61 -16.63 10.74
CA ALA A 28 6.42 -15.68 11.83
C ALA A 28 5.03 -15.01 11.83
N LEU A 29 4.34 -14.96 10.69
CA LEU A 29 3.00 -14.39 10.56
C LEU A 29 1.86 -15.40 10.81
N SER A 30 2.14 -16.70 10.82
CA SER A 30 1.12 -17.74 11.01
C SER A 30 0.22 -17.50 12.24
N ARG A 31 0.83 -17.28 13.41
CA ARG A 31 0.12 -16.99 14.66
C ARG A 31 -0.56 -15.61 14.64
N PRO A 32 0.12 -14.50 14.29
CA PRO A 32 -0.51 -13.19 14.15
C PRO A 32 -1.73 -13.18 13.20
N LEU A 33 -1.66 -13.86 12.06
CA LEU A 33 -2.76 -13.94 11.09
C LEU A 33 -3.96 -14.69 11.66
N ARG A 34 -3.72 -15.78 12.40
CA ARG A 34 -4.79 -16.49 13.12
C ARG A 34 -5.47 -15.58 14.15
N VAL A 35 -4.69 -14.93 14.99
CA VAL A 35 -5.21 -13.99 16.01
C VAL A 35 -6.00 -12.85 15.37
N LEU A 36 -5.51 -12.30 14.26
CA LEU A 36 -6.19 -11.24 13.53
C LEU A 36 -7.54 -11.73 12.97
N ARG A 37 -7.56 -12.89 12.33
CA ARG A 37 -8.80 -13.47 11.77
C ARG A 37 -9.82 -13.76 12.86
N ASP A 38 -9.40 -14.36 13.96
CA ASP A 38 -10.27 -14.70 15.08
C ASP A 38 -10.80 -13.42 15.76
N GLY A 39 -9.93 -12.41 15.94
CA GLY A 39 -10.33 -11.10 16.45
C GLY A 39 -11.35 -10.38 15.56
N LEU A 40 -11.16 -10.41 14.24
CA LEU A 40 -12.13 -9.86 13.28
C LEU A 40 -13.48 -10.59 13.33
N ALA A 41 -13.47 -11.92 13.52
CA ALA A 41 -14.69 -12.69 13.69
C ALA A 41 -15.45 -12.30 14.97
N VAL A 42 -14.74 -12.08 16.09
CA VAL A 42 -15.33 -11.59 17.35
C VAL A 42 -15.91 -10.18 17.17
N VAL A 43 -15.18 -9.26 16.54
CA VAL A 43 -15.67 -7.90 16.26
C VAL A 43 -16.95 -7.95 15.41
N ARG A 44 -16.97 -8.78 14.37
CA ARG A 44 -18.18 -8.98 13.56
C ARG A 44 -19.32 -9.53 14.40
N ALA A 45 -19.10 -10.59 15.17
CA ALA A 45 -20.16 -11.19 15.99
C ALA A 45 -20.76 -10.19 16.99
N ALA A 46 -19.92 -9.36 17.62
CA ALA A 46 -20.37 -8.35 18.58
C ALA A 46 -21.16 -7.21 17.92
N LEU A 47 -20.73 -6.76 16.73
CA LEU A 47 -21.31 -5.58 16.08
C LEU A 47 -22.44 -5.89 15.09
N VAL A 48 -22.55 -7.12 14.57
CA VAL A 48 -23.70 -7.54 13.75
C VAL A 48 -25.01 -7.47 14.55
N ALA A 49 -24.94 -7.79 15.86
CA ALA A 49 -26.08 -7.64 16.75
C ALA A 49 -26.51 -6.16 16.92
N ALA A 50 -25.57 -5.22 16.77
CA ALA A 50 -25.85 -3.79 16.80
C ALA A 50 -26.34 -3.25 15.45
N ASP A 51 -25.81 -3.76 14.33
CA ASP A 51 -26.23 -3.38 12.96
C ASP A 51 -27.68 -3.79 12.67
N ALA A 52 -28.20 -4.85 13.30
CA ALA A 52 -29.60 -5.29 13.15
C ALA A 52 -30.63 -4.35 13.81
N VAL A 53 -30.17 -3.33 14.54
CA VAL A 53 -31.02 -2.38 15.29
C VAL A 53 -31.10 -1.02 14.59
N ASP A 54 -30.27 -0.75 13.57
CA ASP A 54 -30.13 0.56 12.94
C ASP A 54 -30.43 0.53 11.42
N ASP A 55 -31.66 0.87 11.04
CA ASP A 55 -32.22 0.75 9.67
C ASP A 55 -31.71 1.80 8.64
N GLY A 56 -30.63 2.53 8.93
CA GLY A 56 -30.11 3.56 8.01
C GLY A 56 -28.66 3.97 8.19
N GLY A 57 -27.93 3.37 9.13
CA GLY A 57 -26.55 3.71 9.45
C GLY A 57 -25.50 3.00 8.58
N LYS A 58 -24.33 3.63 8.41
CA LYS A 58 -23.14 2.95 7.84
C LYS A 58 -22.74 1.81 8.80
N SER A 59 -22.78 0.55 8.34
CA SER A 59 -22.44 -0.66 9.14
C SER A 59 -21.27 -0.45 10.12
N CYS A 60 -21.56 -0.62 11.41
CA CYS A 60 -20.60 -0.55 12.51
C CYS A 60 -19.49 -1.58 12.33
N VAL A 61 -19.83 -2.77 11.83
CA VAL A 61 -18.85 -3.83 11.48
C VAL A 61 -17.84 -3.31 10.46
N GLN A 62 -18.31 -2.67 9.38
CA GLN A 62 -17.43 -2.09 8.37
C GLN A 62 -16.56 -0.98 8.97
N SER A 63 -17.14 -0.09 9.77
CA SER A 63 -16.40 1.01 10.41
C SER A 63 -15.28 0.51 11.32
N ALA A 64 -15.58 -0.40 12.24
CA ALA A 64 -14.60 -0.99 13.15
C ALA A 64 -13.50 -1.74 12.38
N THR A 65 -13.89 -2.53 11.37
CA THR A 65 -12.93 -3.30 10.56
C THR A 65 -11.98 -2.38 9.78
N ARG A 66 -12.44 -1.21 9.31
CA ARG A 66 -11.57 -0.20 8.66
C ARG A 66 -10.53 0.35 9.62
N VAL A 67 -10.91 0.60 10.87
CA VAL A 67 -9.97 1.07 11.90
C VAL A 67 -8.88 0.02 12.14
N VAL A 68 -9.26 -1.26 12.27
CA VAL A 68 -8.30 -2.37 12.42
C VAL A 68 -7.38 -2.47 11.19
N ALA A 69 -7.93 -2.37 9.97
CA ALA A 69 -7.12 -2.41 8.75
C ALA A 69 -6.11 -1.27 8.67
N ALA A 70 -6.51 -0.05 9.03
CA ALA A 70 -5.61 1.10 9.09
C ALA A 70 -4.52 0.93 10.14
N ALA A 71 -4.86 0.43 11.34
CA ALA A 71 -3.88 0.15 12.39
C ALA A 71 -2.86 -0.91 11.95
N VAL A 72 -3.30 -2.01 11.35
CA VAL A 72 -2.42 -3.06 10.80
C VAL A 72 -1.51 -2.50 9.71
N ARG A 73 -2.06 -1.73 8.76
CA ARG A 73 -1.27 -1.03 7.75
C ARG A 73 -0.17 -0.18 8.37
N ASP A 74 -0.53 0.66 9.33
CA ASP A 74 0.40 1.62 9.93
C ASP A 74 1.52 0.92 10.71
N VAL A 75 1.20 -0.17 11.40
CA VAL A 75 2.19 -1.01 12.10
C VAL A 75 3.15 -1.66 11.11
N ILE A 76 2.65 -2.29 10.05
CA ILE A 76 3.50 -2.97 9.05
C ILE A 76 4.38 -1.94 8.33
N LEU A 77 3.82 -0.81 7.88
CA LEU A 77 4.60 0.26 7.26
C LEU A 77 5.70 0.77 8.19
N ARG A 78 5.37 1.08 9.44
CA ARG A 78 6.32 1.69 10.38
C ARG A 78 7.40 0.71 10.83
N GLN A 79 7.02 -0.51 11.20
CA GLN A 79 7.91 -1.46 11.86
C GLN A 79 8.63 -2.37 10.86
N VAL A 80 7.95 -2.81 9.81
CA VAL A 80 8.50 -3.80 8.87
C VAL A 80 9.13 -3.11 7.66
N VAL A 81 8.44 -2.17 7.02
CA VAL A 81 8.97 -1.53 5.80
C VAL A 81 9.96 -0.43 6.15
N LEU A 82 9.49 0.62 6.82
CA LEU A 82 10.27 1.82 7.10
C LEU A 82 11.26 1.62 8.26
N GLY A 83 10.92 0.74 9.20
CA GLY A 83 11.73 0.40 10.37
C GLY A 83 12.87 -0.57 10.09
N ASN A 84 12.83 -1.31 8.97
CA ASN A 84 13.89 -2.23 8.61
C ASN A 84 15.18 -1.47 8.26
N LYS A 85 16.18 -1.56 9.14
CA LYS A 85 17.50 -0.91 8.98
C LYS A 85 18.42 -1.66 8.02
N ALA A 86 18.25 -2.96 7.88
CA ALA A 86 19.07 -3.79 7.00
C ALA A 86 18.65 -3.66 5.53
N GLY A 87 17.45 -3.18 5.26
CA GLY A 87 16.86 -3.15 3.93
C GLY A 87 16.25 -4.50 3.53
N PHE A 88 15.73 -4.57 2.31
CA PHE A 88 15.11 -5.77 1.74
C PHE A 88 16.03 -6.38 0.69
N THR A 89 16.30 -7.68 0.83
CA THR A 89 16.83 -8.50 -0.25
C THR A 89 15.71 -8.80 -1.26
N ARG A 90 16.06 -9.29 -2.45
CA ARG A 90 15.05 -9.69 -3.46
C ARG A 90 14.09 -10.74 -2.91
N THR A 91 14.63 -11.78 -2.26
CA THR A 91 13.84 -12.83 -1.61
C THR A 91 12.97 -12.25 -0.48
N GLY A 92 13.53 -11.36 0.36
CA GLY A 92 12.78 -10.71 1.42
C GLY A 92 11.62 -9.85 0.90
N ALA A 93 11.81 -9.16 -0.23
CA ALA A 93 10.75 -8.40 -0.90
C ALA A 93 9.66 -9.32 -1.47
N THR A 94 10.03 -10.49 -2.00
CA THR A 94 9.06 -11.49 -2.48
C THR A 94 8.24 -12.07 -1.33
N HIS A 95 8.88 -12.44 -0.21
CA HIS A 95 8.16 -12.89 1.00
C HIS A 95 7.24 -11.79 1.55
N PHE A 96 7.71 -10.53 1.57
CA PHE A 96 6.87 -9.40 2.01
C PHE A 96 5.60 -9.27 1.17
N ARG A 97 5.65 -9.54 -0.14
CA ARG A 97 4.45 -9.54 -0.98
C ARG A 97 3.46 -10.64 -0.56
N ALA A 98 3.95 -11.87 -0.37
CA ALA A 98 3.13 -12.98 0.10
C ALA A 98 2.50 -12.68 1.48
N ASP A 99 3.28 -12.09 2.40
CA ASP A 99 2.84 -11.65 3.72
C ASP A 99 1.69 -10.63 3.63
N VAL A 100 1.80 -9.64 2.72
CA VAL A 100 0.75 -8.63 2.51
C VAL A 100 -0.51 -9.28 1.95
N ASP A 101 -0.39 -10.21 1.00
CA ASP A 101 -1.54 -10.91 0.42
C ASP A 101 -2.25 -11.78 1.48
N ALA A 102 -1.49 -12.43 2.37
CA ALA A 102 -2.03 -13.18 3.51
C ALA A 102 -2.78 -12.27 4.50
N VAL A 103 -2.21 -11.10 4.83
CA VAL A 103 -2.89 -10.10 5.67
C VAL A 103 -4.18 -9.62 5.01
N ARG A 104 -4.16 -9.33 3.71
CA ARG A 104 -5.36 -8.91 2.97
C ARG A 104 -6.46 -9.97 2.99
N ALA A 105 -6.08 -11.24 2.84
CA ALA A 105 -7.01 -12.37 2.91
C ALA A 105 -7.76 -12.43 4.25
N CYS A 106 -7.11 -12.06 5.36
CA CYS A 106 -7.78 -11.98 6.66
C CYS A 106 -8.93 -10.96 6.69
N PHE A 107 -8.84 -9.87 5.93
CA PHE A 107 -9.86 -8.81 5.90
C PHE A 107 -10.96 -9.04 4.86
N GLY A 108 -10.70 -9.82 3.81
CA GLY A 108 -11.64 -10.08 2.71
C GLY A 108 -13.07 -10.45 3.15
N PRO A 109 -13.26 -11.35 4.13
CA PRO A 109 -14.60 -11.72 4.62
C PRO A 109 -15.33 -10.60 5.38
N PHE A 110 -14.60 -9.61 5.90
CA PHE A 110 -15.10 -8.65 6.89
C PHE A 110 -15.16 -7.21 6.35
N LEU A 111 -14.39 -6.89 5.31
CA LEU A 111 -14.21 -5.53 4.81
C LEU A 111 -14.40 -5.47 3.29
N ARG A 112 -15.45 -4.76 2.85
CA ARG A 112 -15.63 -4.48 1.43
C ARG A 112 -14.51 -3.55 0.95
N ARG A 113 -13.91 -3.89 -0.19
CA ARG A 113 -12.79 -3.13 -0.79
C ARG A 113 -11.64 -2.93 0.21
N ALA A 114 -11.20 -4.00 0.86
CA ALA A 114 -10.08 -3.98 1.81
C ALA A 114 -8.80 -3.36 1.22
N GLU A 115 -8.62 -3.48 -0.10
CA GLU A 115 -7.57 -2.83 -0.88
C GLU A 115 -7.53 -1.30 -0.72
N ASN A 116 -8.65 -0.64 -0.39
CA ASN A 116 -8.65 0.79 -0.14
C ASN A 116 -7.89 1.19 1.11
N TYR A 117 -7.77 0.27 2.07
CA TYR A 117 -7.14 0.49 3.35
C TYR A 117 -5.75 -0.12 3.39
N LEU A 118 -5.57 -1.31 2.79
CA LEU A 118 -4.31 -2.04 2.76
C LEU A 118 -3.48 -1.80 1.49
N GLY A 119 -4.03 -1.07 0.50
CA GLY A 119 -3.38 -0.74 -0.77
C GLY A 119 -1.97 -0.16 -0.63
N PRO A 120 -1.68 0.73 0.33
CA PRO A 120 -0.32 1.20 0.55
C PRO A 120 0.71 0.08 0.81
N LEU A 121 0.31 -1.02 1.47
CA LEU A 121 1.19 -2.17 1.66
C LEU A 121 1.43 -2.94 0.36
N THR A 122 0.40 -3.04 -0.48
CA THR A 122 0.51 -3.66 -1.81
C THR A 122 1.46 -2.86 -2.69
N GLU A 123 1.33 -1.53 -2.69
CA GLU A 123 2.23 -0.62 -3.39
C GLU A 123 3.67 -0.72 -2.87
N CYS A 124 3.88 -0.84 -1.56
CA CYS A 124 5.21 -1.14 -1.02
C CYS A 124 5.77 -2.46 -1.57
N GLY A 125 4.93 -3.51 -1.63
CA GLY A 125 5.31 -4.79 -2.22
C GLY A 125 5.72 -4.66 -3.68
N VAL A 126 5.00 -3.86 -4.47
CA VAL A 126 5.37 -3.55 -5.86
C VAL A 126 6.71 -2.84 -5.92
N LEU A 127 6.88 -1.72 -5.20
CA LEU A 127 8.10 -0.91 -5.22
C LEU A 127 9.35 -1.72 -4.81
N LEU A 128 9.22 -2.59 -3.81
CA LEU A 128 10.31 -3.46 -3.35
C LEU A 128 10.67 -4.56 -4.37
N ASN A 129 9.73 -4.95 -5.24
CA ASN A 129 9.92 -5.97 -6.26
C ASN A 129 10.07 -5.42 -7.70
N LEU A 130 10.14 -4.10 -7.91
CA LEU A 130 10.46 -3.56 -9.24
C LEU A 130 11.81 -4.06 -9.74
N ASP A 131 12.00 -4.11 -11.04
CA ASP A 131 13.31 -4.34 -11.63
C ASP A 131 14.26 -3.17 -11.34
N ALA A 132 15.56 -3.41 -11.39
CA ALA A 132 16.56 -2.41 -11.00
C ALA A 132 16.51 -1.15 -11.88
N SER A 133 16.17 -1.29 -13.16
CA SER A 133 15.96 -0.15 -14.08
C SER A 133 14.83 0.75 -13.61
N ASP A 134 13.68 0.16 -13.32
CA ASP A 134 12.45 0.87 -12.97
C ASP A 134 12.57 1.49 -11.58
N ALA A 135 13.22 0.78 -10.66
CA ALA A 135 13.51 1.29 -9.33
C ALA A 135 14.37 2.56 -9.39
N ARG A 136 15.44 2.56 -10.21
CA ARG A 136 16.28 3.75 -10.41
C ARG A 136 15.53 4.87 -11.11
N ALA A 137 14.68 4.55 -12.09
CA ALA A 137 13.83 5.54 -12.75
C ALA A 137 12.86 6.20 -11.77
N PHE A 138 12.22 5.42 -10.90
CA PHE A 138 11.39 5.93 -9.81
C PHE A 138 12.18 6.81 -8.85
N VAL A 139 13.36 6.38 -8.40
CA VAL A 139 14.19 7.19 -7.50
C VAL A 139 14.56 8.53 -8.15
N ALA A 140 14.99 8.52 -9.41
CA ALA A 140 15.35 9.74 -10.13
C ALA A 140 14.15 10.68 -10.31
N ALA A 141 12.99 10.14 -10.68
CA ALA A 141 11.76 10.91 -10.90
C ALA A 141 11.24 11.51 -9.59
N VAL A 142 11.20 10.72 -8.51
CA VAL A 142 10.76 11.18 -7.18
C VAL A 142 11.75 12.18 -6.58
N ASP A 143 13.07 11.99 -6.75
CA ASP A 143 14.06 12.97 -6.32
C ASP A 143 13.93 14.30 -7.10
N ALA A 144 13.52 14.26 -8.36
CA ALA A 144 13.26 15.45 -9.16
C ALA A 144 11.99 16.18 -8.70
N GLU A 145 10.91 15.45 -8.44
CA GLU A 145 9.65 15.96 -7.88
C GLU A 145 9.88 16.62 -6.52
N LEU A 146 10.55 15.94 -5.58
CA LEU A 146 10.83 16.47 -4.25
C LEU A 146 11.73 17.72 -4.28
N ARG A 147 12.68 17.80 -5.23
CA ARG A 147 13.46 19.03 -5.43
C ARG A 147 12.63 20.16 -6.02
N ALA A 148 11.75 19.87 -6.97
CA ALA A 148 10.88 20.87 -7.57
C ALA A 148 9.93 21.47 -6.52
N ASP A 149 9.31 20.63 -5.70
CA ASP A 149 8.45 21.05 -4.59
C ASP A 149 9.21 21.92 -3.58
N PHE A 150 10.45 21.53 -3.24
CA PHE A 150 11.29 22.31 -2.34
C PHE A 150 11.63 23.68 -2.92
N VAL A 151 12.08 23.76 -4.18
CA VAL A 151 12.40 25.03 -4.84
C VAL A 151 11.17 25.93 -4.96
N GLN A 152 10.00 25.36 -5.27
CA GLN A 152 8.74 26.10 -5.36
C GLN A 152 8.29 26.63 -3.99
N SER A 153 8.44 25.83 -2.93
CA SER A 153 8.14 26.28 -1.57
C SER A 153 9.05 27.44 -1.12
N GLN A 154 10.32 27.44 -1.55
CA GLN A 154 11.25 28.53 -1.28
C GLN A 154 10.93 29.79 -2.10
N SER A 155 10.66 29.67 -3.40
CA SER A 155 10.35 30.83 -4.26
C SER A 155 9.01 31.51 -3.92
N SER A 156 8.06 30.75 -3.35
CA SER A 156 6.82 31.29 -2.81
C SER A 156 7.02 32.08 -1.51
N SER A 157 8.17 31.90 -0.84
CA SER A 157 8.52 32.54 0.43
C SER A 157 9.55 33.68 0.31
N SER A 158 10.16 33.85 -0.87
CA SER A 158 11.15 34.89 -1.15
C SER A 158 10.71 35.80 -2.31
N SER A 159 9.74 36.67 -2.03
CA SER A 159 9.54 37.87 -2.84
C SER A 159 10.62 38.90 -2.52
N SER A 160 11.84 38.73 -3.06
CA SER A 160 12.73 39.84 -3.36
C SER A 160 13.96 39.39 -4.16
N SER A 161 14.04 39.92 -5.38
CA SER A 161 15.28 40.24 -6.11
C SER A 161 16.31 39.13 -6.35
N SER A 162 16.44 38.66 -7.60
CA SER A 162 17.74 38.59 -8.30
C SER A 162 17.59 38.11 -9.75
N ARG A 163 18.14 38.90 -10.68
CA ARG A 163 18.35 38.54 -12.09
C ARG A 163 19.36 37.40 -12.20
N GLY A 164 19.01 36.33 -12.91
CA GLY A 164 19.95 35.24 -13.24
C GLY A 164 19.29 34.13 -14.04
N VAL A 165 19.62 34.06 -15.33
CA VAL A 165 19.46 32.95 -16.30
C VAL A 165 18.27 32.00 -16.05
N GLU A 166 17.21 32.22 -16.84
CA GLU A 166 15.98 31.43 -16.86
C GLU A 166 16.21 29.95 -17.22
N ARG A 167 16.55 29.11 -16.24
CA ARG A 167 16.07 27.71 -16.25
C ARG A 167 14.71 27.71 -15.60
N ASN A 168 13.68 27.82 -16.43
CA ASN A 168 12.29 27.87 -16.00
C ASN A 168 11.95 26.60 -15.17
N PRO A 169 11.87 26.69 -13.82
CA PRO A 169 11.71 25.50 -12.97
C PRO A 169 10.35 24.85 -13.16
N ALA A 170 9.36 25.62 -13.62
CA ALA A 170 8.00 25.16 -13.91
C ALA A 170 7.95 24.13 -15.06
N LEU A 171 8.78 24.29 -16.10
CA LEU A 171 8.86 23.34 -17.23
C LEU A 171 9.57 22.05 -16.82
N ALA A 172 10.60 22.14 -15.98
CA ALA A 172 11.27 20.97 -15.41
C ALA A 172 10.39 20.24 -14.39
N SER A 173 9.63 20.98 -13.56
CA SER A 173 8.65 20.47 -12.60
C SER A 173 7.49 19.75 -13.30
N GLY A 174 6.92 20.33 -14.36
CA GLY A 174 5.86 19.69 -15.15
C GLY A 174 6.34 18.40 -15.85
N SER A 175 7.57 18.37 -16.35
CA SER A 175 8.17 17.18 -16.96
C SER A 175 8.49 16.07 -15.94
N ALA A 176 9.02 16.45 -14.76
CA ALA A 176 9.32 15.52 -13.67
C ALA A 176 8.04 14.91 -13.08
N GLY A 177 7.03 15.74 -12.79
CA GLY A 177 5.72 15.27 -12.33
C GLY A 177 5.06 14.33 -13.34
N ALA A 178 5.08 14.67 -14.63
CA ALA A 178 4.56 13.79 -15.69
C ALA A 178 5.34 12.47 -15.82
N ALA A 179 6.63 12.44 -15.48
CA ALA A 179 7.41 11.20 -15.46
C ALA A 179 7.09 10.33 -14.24
N VAL A 180 6.93 10.94 -13.06
CA VAL A 180 6.49 10.23 -11.85
C VAL A 180 5.10 9.65 -12.04
N GLU A 181 4.14 10.42 -12.55
CA GLU A 181 2.77 9.94 -12.76
C GLU A 181 2.72 8.79 -13.77
N ARG A 182 3.49 8.84 -14.86
CA ARG A 182 3.60 7.70 -15.80
C ARG A 182 4.15 6.44 -15.14
N LEU A 183 5.16 6.56 -14.28
CA LEU A 183 5.71 5.43 -13.53
C LEU A 183 4.69 4.90 -12.49
N ARG A 184 3.99 5.81 -11.81
CA ARG A 184 2.92 5.47 -10.87
C ARG A 184 1.79 4.71 -11.55
N GLU A 185 1.33 5.18 -12.70
CA GLU A 185 0.30 4.51 -13.51
C GLU A 185 0.77 3.15 -14.01
N ALA A 186 2.00 3.06 -14.54
CA ALA A 186 2.54 1.80 -15.07
C ALA A 186 2.62 0.69 -14.02
N HIS A 187 2.86 1.05 -12.75
CA HIS A 187 3.05 0.09 -11.66
C HIS A 187 1.92 0.10 -10.62
N GLY A 188 0.87 0.90 -10.80
CA GLY A 188 -0.28 0.97 -9.90
C GLY A 188 0.01 1.61 -8.53
N VAL A 189 0.92 2.58 -8.45
CA VAL A 189 1.37 3.23 -7.21
C VAL A 189 0.68 4.60 -7.03
N HIS A 190 -0.49 4.62 -6.40
CA HIS A 190 -1.34 5.81 -6.33
C HIS A 190 -1.58 6.34 -4.91
N ARG A 191 -1.36 5.53 -3.89
CA ARG A 191 -1.73 5.83 -2.50
C ARG A 191 -0.55 6.31 -1.67
N LEU A 192 0.69 5.99 -2.07
CA LEU A 192 1.90 6.44 -1.41
C LEU A 192 2.32 7.84 -1.88
N THR A 193 2.65 8.73 -0.94
CA THR A 193 3.24 10.04 -1.26
C THR A 193 4.64 9.89 -1.87
N ALA A 194 5.13 10.90 -2.60
CA ALA A 194 6.49 10.89 -3.16
C ALA A 194 7.56 10.60 -2.09
N SER A 195 7.44 11.22 -0.91
CA SER A 195 8.33 10.97 0.22
C SER A 195 8.26 9.54 0.77
N GLN A 196 7.07 8.92 0.78
CA GLN A 196 6.93 7.52 1.17
C GLN A 196 7.55 6.59 0.11
N VAL A 197 7.32 6.83 -1.18
CA VAL A 197 7.92 6.08 -2.28
C VAL A 197 9.45 6.11 -2.18
N ALA A 198 10.05 7.30 -2.00
CA ALA A 198 11.50 7.44 -1.80
C ALA A 198 12.01 6.63 -0.61
N ARG A 199 11.30 6.66 0.53
CA ARG A 199 11.68 5.92 1.74
C ARG A 199 11.52 4.42 1.61
N VAL A 200 10.60 3.93 0.77
CA VAL A 200 10.45 2.50 0.48
C VAL A 200 11.58 2.04 -0.45
N LEU A 201 11.84 2.80 -1.51
CA LEU A 201 12.91 2.49 -2.47
C LEU A 201 14.30 2.56 -1.84
N SER A 202 14.53 3.43 -0.85
CA SER A 202 15.79 3.47 -0.09
C SER A 202 16.05 2.22 0.75
N LYS A 203 15.04 1.35 0.93
CA LYS A 203 15.23 0.04 1.57
C LYS A 203 15.81 -1.00 0.62
N ARG A 204 15.96 -0.68 -0.66
CA ARG A 204 16.61 -1.54 -1.63
C ARG A 204 18.06 -1.13 -1.82
N SER A 205 18.95 -2.10 -1.88
CA SER A 205 20.38 -1.84 -2.13
C SER A 205 20.68 -1.50 -3.59
N ASP A 206 19.88 -2.01 -4.54
CA ASP A 206 20.09 -1.89 -5.99
C ASP A 206 19.42 -0.66 -6.63
N ALA A 207 18.49 -0.05 -5.89
CA ALA A 207 17.83 1.20 -6.28
C ALA A 207 18.68 2.45 -5.97
N GLY A 208 19.92 2.26 -5.50
CA GLY A 208 20.78 3.32 -4.99
C GLY A 208 20.85 4.56 -5.88
N ARG A 209 20.94 5.73 -5.23
CA ARG A 209 21.37 6.98 -5.86
C ARG A 209 22.75 6.74 -6.46
N GLY A 210 22.87 6.89 -7.78
CA GLY A 210 24.17 6.84 -8.46
C GLY A 210 25.15 7.78 -7.76
N GLY A 211 26.12 7.21 -7.06
CA GLY A 211 27.16 7.90 -6.33
C GLY A 211 28.26 6.88 -6.11
N GLY A 212 29.26 6.92 -6.98
CA GLY A 212 30.40 6.02 -6.97
C GLY A 212 31.12 6.03 -5.63
N SER A 213 31.68 4.88 -5.29
CA SER A 213 32.94 4.85 -4.57
C SER A 213 34.02 5.56 -5.38
#